data_AF-D9PFP9-F1
#
_entry.id   AF-D9PFP9-F1
#
_cell.length_a   1.000
_cell.length_b   1.000
_cell.length_c   1.000
_cell.angle_alpha   90.00
_cell.angle_beta   90.00
_cell.angle_gamma   90.00
#
_symmetry.space_group_name_H-M   'P 1'
#
loop_
_entity.id
_entity.type
_entity.pdbx_description
1 polymer ?
#
loop_
_entity_poly.entity_id
_entity_poly.type
_entity_poly.pdbx_seq_one_letter_code
_entity_poly.pdbx_strand_id
1 'polypeptide(L)' 'MNRKHLRTLRAIHTHPVSANVRWRDIEALFIALGADVSEREGSRVA' A
#
# COMPACT_ATOMS: atom_id res chain seq x y z
N MET A 1 -5.56 7.86 9.06
CA MET A 1 -5.43 8.38 7.68
C MET A 1 -4.55 9.64 7.66
N ASN A 2 -3.52 9.75 6.81
CA ASN A 2 -2.63 10.92 6.72
C ASN A 2 -2.36 11.33 5.24
N ARG A 3 -1.65 12.45 5.02
CA ARG A 3 -1.36 12.97 3.67
C ARG A 3 -0.54 12.00 2.80
N LYS A 4 0.31 11.17 3.41
CA LYS A 4 1.11 10.15 2.72
C LYS A 4 0.21 9.01 2.21
N HIS A 5 -0.73 8.54 3.04
CA HIS A 5 -1.70 7.51 2.68
C HIS A 5 -2.63 7.97 1.55
N LEU A 6 -3.06 9.24 1.57
CA LEU A 6 -3.83 9.83 0.47
C LEU A 6 -3.04 9.85 -0.85
N ARG A 7 -1.74 10.09 -0.80
CA ARG A 7 -0.87 10.04 -2.00
C ARG A 7 -0.76 8.62 -2.53
N THR A 8 -0.59 7.63 -1.65
CA THR A 8 -0.57 6.20 -2.02
C THR A 8 -1.90 5.78 -2.63
N LEU A 9 -3.02 6.15 -2.00
CA LEU A 9 -4.36 5.84 -2.50
C LEU A 9 -4.61 6.42 -3.90
N ARG A 10 -4.17 7.66 -4.16
CA ARG A 10 -4.24 8.25 -5.49
C ARG A 10 -3.36 7.52 -6.50
N ALA A 11 -2.14 7.14 -6.12
CA ALA A 11 -1.19 6.46 -6.99
C ALA A 11 -1.63 5.05 -7.42
N ILE A 12 -2.40 4.36 -6.58
CA ILE A 12 -2.98 3.03 -6.94
C ILE A 12 -4.26 3.15 -7.79
N HIS A 13 -4.95 4.29 -7.72
CA HIS A 13 -6.15 4.56 -8.52
C HIS A 13 -5.88 5.29 -9.85
N THR A 14 -4.63 5.71 -10.12
CA THR A 14 -4.27 6.30 -11.41
C THR A 14 -4.20 5.25 -12.52
N HIS A 15 -4.42 5.68 -13.77
CA HIS A 15 -4.23 4.83 -14.94
C HIS A 15 -3.22 5.49 -15.91
N PRO A 16 -2.04 4.89 -16.15
CA PRO A 16 -1.55 3.62 -15.59
C PRO A 16 -1.26 3.72 -14.08
N VAL A 17 -1.26 2.57 -13.41
CA VAL A 17 -0.89 2.48 -11.99
C VAL A 17 0.58 2.83 -11.83
N SER A 18 0.91 3.66 -10.85
CA SER A 18 2.30 4.06 -10.64
C SER A 18 3.15 2.88 -10.15
N ALA A 19 4.20 2.53 -10.89
CA ALA A 19 5.17 1.51 -10.49
C ALA A 19 6.07 1.94 -9.31
N ASN A 20 6.03 3.22 -8.92
CA ASN A 20 6.88 3.78 -7.85
C ASN A 20 6.26 3.65 -6.45
N VAL A 21 5.12 2.97 -6.30
CA VAL A 21 4.48 2.77 -5.00
C VAL A 21 5.22 1.67 -4.24
N ARG A 22 5.82 2.01 -3.09
CA ARG A 22 6.49 1.04 -2.22
C ARG A 22 5.45 0.20 -1.48
N TRP A 23 5.68 -1.11 -1.38
CA TRP A 23 4.79 -2.03 -0.65
C TRP A 23 4.50 -1.57 0.79
N ARG A 24 5.53 -1.14 1.52
CA ARG A 24 5.37 -0.60 2.89
C ARG A 24 4.38 0.56 3.00
N ASP A 25 4.26 1.37 1.95
CA ASP A 25 3.31 2.49 1.94
C ASP A 25 1.87 2.03 1.71
N ILE A 26 1.69 0.88 1.05
CA ILE A 26 0.40 0.21 0.84
C ILE A 26 -0.04 -0.47 2.13
N GLU A 27 0.85 -1.22 2.79
CA GLU A 27 0.59 -1.83 4.10
C GLU A 27 0.19 -0.77 5.15
N ALA A 28 0.94 0.32 5.24
CA ALA A 28 0.62 1.43 6.14
C ALA A 28 -0.73 2.09 5.83
N LEU A 29 -1.11 2.19 4.55
CA LEU A 29 -2.44 2.67 4.14
C LEU A 29 -3.54 1.73 4.65
N PHE A 30 -3.40 0.42 4.45
CA PHE A 30 -4.38 -0.58 4.86
C PHE A 30 -4.51 -0.68 6.39
N ILE A 31 -3.39 -0.70 7.12
CA ILE A 31 -3.40 -0.65 8.60
C ILE A 31 -4.11 0.61 9.09
N ALA A 32 -3.84 1.77 8.48
CA ALA A 32 -4.48 3.03 8.85
C ALA A 32 -5.97 3.13 8.48
N LEU A 33 -6.47 2.20 7.66
CA LEU A 33 -7.88 2.01 7.34
C LEU A 33 -8.55 0.95 8.24
N GLY A 34 -7.79 0.29 9.12
CA GLY A 34 -8.28 -0.77 10.01
C GLY A 34 -8.31 -2.16 9.37
N ALA A 35 -7.54 -2.39 8.30
CA ALA A 35 -7.41 -3.70 7.70
C ALA A 35 -6.53 -4.61 8.56
N ASP A 36 -6.85 -5.90 8.57
CA ASP A 36 -5.99 -6.94 9.12
C ASP A 36 -4.96 -7.36 8.05
N VAL A 37 -3.68 -7.25 8.38
CA VAL A 37 -2.58 -7.61 7.47
C VAL A 37 -1.93 -8.88 8.01
N SER A 38 -2.04 -9.97 7.25
CA SER A 38 -1.39 -11.24 7.56
C SER A 38 -0.30 -11.55 6.53
N GLU A 39 0.88 -11.92 7.03
CA GLU A 39 1.95 -12.43 6.17
C GLU A 39 1.62 -13.87 5.78
N ARG A 40 1.65 -14.18 4.48
CA ARG A 40 1.63 -15.56 3.97
C ARG A 40 3.02 -15.97 3.50
N GLU A 41 3.26 -17.27 3.44
CA GLU A 41 4.55 -17.91 3.08
C GLU A 41 5.18 -17.46 1.74
N GLY A 42 4.47 -16.68 0.93
CA GLY A 42 4.97 -16.04 -0.29
C GLY A 42 5.42 -14.58 -0.13
N SER A 43 5.42 -14.00 1.08
CA SER A 43 5.90 -12.63 1.36
C SER A 43 7.44 -12.57 1.37
N ARG A 44 8.05 -13.14 0.35
CA ARG A 44 9.49 -13.04 0.09
C ARG A 44 9.64 -12.27 -1.20
N VAL A 45 9.85 -10.97 -1.08
CA VAL A 45 10.75 -10.29 -2.02
C VAL A 45 12.12 -10.92 -1.76
N ALA A 46 12.43 -11.96 -2.53
CA ALA A 46 13.77 -12.53 -2.63
C ALA A 46 14.56 -11.79 -3.71
#